data_AF-Q1IML5-F1
#
_entry.id   AF-Q1IML5-F1
#
_cell.length_a   1.000
_cell.length_b   1.000
_cell.length_c   1.000
_cell.angle_alpha   90.00
_cell.angle_beta   90.00
_cell.angle_gamma   90.00
#
_symmetry.space_group_name_H-M   'P 1'
#
loop_
_entity.id
_entity.type
_entity.pdbx_description
1 polymer ?
#
loop_
_entity_poly.entity_id
_entity_poly.type
_entity_poly.pdbx_seq_one_letter_code
_entity_poly.pdbx_strand_id
1 'polypeptide(L)'
;MTSLNISLPKSLKSYVEGQVSSGDFGTPSEYIRDLIRQDKEKRKAALERELLKGLEGPRFELSLDEARKKGLVNVLREKARKR
;
A
#
# COMPACT_ATOMS: atom_id res chain seq x y z
N MET A 1 10.55 22.68 0.23
CA MET A 1 9.93 21.74 1.19
C MET A 1 8.54 22.24 1.52
N THR A 2 7.56 21.34 1.61
CA THR A 2 6.19 21.67 2.03
C THR A 2 6.04 21.28 3.49
N SER A 3 5.43 22.14 4.32
CA SER A 3 5.17 21.84 5.72
C SER A 3 3.88 21.05 5.89
N LEU A 4 3.87 20.15 6.88
CA LEU A 4 2.70 19.39 7.29
C LEU A 4 2.54 19.58 8.79
N ASN A 5 1.44 20.20 9.21
CA ASN A 5 1.11 20.39 10.62
C ASN A 5 0.18 19.26 11.08
N ILE A 6 0.58 18.56 12.14
CA ILE A 6 -0.15 17.40 12.66
C ILE A 6 -0.28 17.56 14.17
N SER A 7 -1.48 17.35 14.69
CA SER A 7 -1.70 17.27 16.14
C SER A 7 -1.55 15.82 16.59
N LEU A 8 -0.73 15.59 17.61
CA LEU A 8 -0.48 14.28 18.18
C LEU A 8 -0.88 14.26 19.67
N PRO A 9 -1.49 13.17 20.17
CA PRO A 9 -1.62 12.93 21.60
C PRO A 9 -0.25 12.98 22.29
N LYS A 10 -0.24 13.36 23.57
CA LYS A 10 1.00 13.51 24.36
C LYS A 10 1.87 12.24 24.33
N SER A 11 1.25 11.07 24.41
CA SER A 11 1.95 9.78 24.33
C SER A 11 2.73 9.58 23.02
N LEU A 12 2.10 9.89 21.88
CA LEU A 12 2.75 9.77 20.57
C LEU A 12 3.84 10.82 20.39
N LYS A 13 3.64 12.05 20.89
CA LYS A 13 4.68 13.08 20.86
C LYS A 13 5.92 12.64 21.64
N SER A 14 5.76 12.16 22.87
CA SER A 14 6.88 11.68 23.70
C SER A 14 7.60 10.48 23.08
N TYR A 15 6.86 9.59 22.41
CA TYR A 15 7.46 8.48 21.68
C TYR A 15 8.36 8.98 20.54
N VAL A 16 7.87 9.92 19.71
CA VAL A 16 8.65 10.51 18.61
C VAL A 16 9.89 11.24 19.13
N GLU A 17 9.76 12.00 20.22
CA GLU A 17 10.90 12.68 20.88
C GLU A 17 11.94 11.69 21.39
N GLY A 18 11.50 10.53 21.92
CA GLY A 18 12.40 9.45 22.32
C GLY A 18 13.18 8.83 21.15
N GLN A 19 12.53 8.66 19.99
CA GLN A 19 13.19 8.17 18.76
C GLN A 19 14.22 9.15 18.18
N VAL A 20 14.03 10.45 18.39
CA VAL A 20 15.03 11.46 18.03
C VAL A 20 16.18 11.44 19.03
N SER A 21 15.86 11.25 20.32
CA SER A 21 16.85 11.19 21.40
C SER A 21 17.72 9.93 21.37
N SER A 22 17.29 8.84 20.73
CA SER A 22 18.13 7.64 20.52
C SER A 22 19.27 7.87 19.52
N GLY A 23 19.24 8.97 18.75
CA GLY A 23 20.28 9.34 17.80
C GLY A 23 20.05 8.81 16.37
N ASP A 24 19.01 8.01 16.16
CA ASP A 24 18.69 7.45 14.83
C ASP A 24 18.09 8.50 13.89
N PHE A 25 17.52 9.58 14.43
CA PHE A 25 16.90 10.67 13.68
C PHE A 25 17.27 12.03 14.26
N GLY A 26 17.58 13.02 13.42
CA GLY A 26 17.96 14.36 13.87
C GLY A 26 16.76 15.26 14.20
N THR A 27 15.57 14.94 13.67
CA THR A 27 14.34 15.70 13.94
C THR A 27 13.09 14.81 13.93
N PRO A 28 12.00 15.21 14.61
CA PRO A 28 10.70 14.54 14.50
C PRO A 28 10.22 14.42 13.05
N SER A 29 10.42 15.48 12.25
CA SER A 29 10.05 15.49 10.83
C SER A 29 10.82 14.47 10.00
N GLU A 30 12.05 14.12 10.40
CA GLU A 30 12.82 13.06 9.75
C GLU A 30 12.28 11.69 10.08
N TYR A 31 12.01 11.43 11.36
CA TYR A 31 11.37 10.20 11.82
C TYR A 31 10.04 9.93 11.09
N ILE A 32 9.17 10.94 11.03
CA ILE A 32 7.86 10.81 10.36
C ILE A 32 8.02 10.58 8.85
N ARG A 33 8.97 11.25 8.19
CA ARG A 33 9.24 11.02 6.76
C ARG A 33 9.72 9.59 6.51
N ASP A 34 10.53 9.04 7.39
CA ASP A 34 11.00 7.67 7.27
C ASP A 34 9.87 6.66 7.46
N LEU A 35 9.03 6.85 8.47
CA LEU A 35 7.82 6.03 8.68
C LEU A 35 6.90 6.03 7.45
N ILE A 36 6.68 7.18 6.82
CA ILE A 36 5.87 7.29 5.60
C ILE A 36 6.50 6.49 4.46
N ARG A 37 7.83 6.53 4.33
CA ARG A 37 8.55 5.76 3.30
C ARG A 37 8.41 4.26 3.55
N GLN A 38 8.61 3.82 4.79
CA GLN A 38 8.45 2.42 5.17
C GLN A 38 7.02 1.93 4.93
N ASP A 39 6.00 2.72 5.26
CA ASP A 39 4.60 2.39 4.97
C ASP A 39 4.36 2.21 3.46
N LYS A 40 4.87 3.15 2.65
CA LYS A 40 4.76 3.07 1.19
C LYS A 40 5.41 1.80 0.64
N GLU A 41 6.61 1.46 1.09
CA GLU A 41 7.31 0.25 0.66
C GLU A 41 6.57 -1.02 1.13
N LYS A 42 6.05 -1.06 2.36
CA LYS A 42 5.23 -2.19 2.84
C LYS A 42 3.99 -2.39 1.99
N ARG A 43 3.27 -1.32 1.63
CA ARG A 43 2.10 -1.38 0.75
C ARG A 43 2.47 -1.85 -0.66
N LYS A 44 3.58 -1.37 -1.20
CA LYS A 44 4.10 -1.80 -2.51
C LYS A 44 4.46 -3.30 -2.49
N ALA A 45 5.20 -3.75 -1.51
CA ALA A 45 5.56 -5.17 -1.36
C ALA A 45 4.34 -6.08 -1.13
N ALA A 46 3.31 -5.59 -0.44
CA ALA A 46 2.04 -6.29 -0.32
C ALA A 46 1.35 -6.45 -1.68
N LEU A 47 1.29 -5.37 -2.48
CA LEU A 47 0.72 -5.42 -3.82
C LEU A 47 1.49 -6.37 -4.74
N GLU A 48 2.83 -6.30 -4.75
CA GLU A 48 3.67 -7.20 -5.54
C GLU A 48 3.42 -8.67 -5.20
N ARG A 49 3.28 -9.01 -3.91
CA ARG A 49 2.94 -10.37 -3.49
C ARG A 49 1.57 -10.82 -4.01
N GLU A 50 0.56 -9.96 -3.97
CA GLU A 50 -0.76 -10.29 -4.53
C GLU A 50 -0.73 -10.46 -6.05
N LEU A 51 0.08 -9.65 -6.76
CA LEU A 51 0.27 -9.81 -8.20
C LEU A 51 0.97 -11.14 -8.54
N LEU A 52 2.01 -11.51 -7.79
CA LEU A 52 2.70 -12.80 -7.96
C LEU A 52 1.74 -13.99 -7.74
N LYS A 53 0.93 -13.95 -6.68
CA LYS A 53 -0.14 -14.95 -6.46
C LYS A 53 -1.12 -15.00 -7.64
N GLY A 54 -1.45 -13.85 -8.22
CA GLY A 54 -2.29 -13.76 -9.42
C GLY A 54 -1.67 -14.43 -10.64
N LEU A 55 -0.34 -14.35 -10.82
CA LEU A 55 0.39 -15.00 -11.91
C LEU A 55 0.46 -16.52 -11.78
N GLU A 56 0.58 -17.02 -10.55
CA GLU A 56 0.49 -18.44 -10.21
C GLU A 56 -0.95 -18.96 -10.27
N GLY A 57 -1.91 -18.04 -10.30
CA GLY A 57 -3.34 -18.32 -10.38
C GLY A 57 -3.80 -18.84 -11.75
N PRO A 58 -5.09 -19.19 -11.85
CA PRO A 58 -5.69 -19.69 -13.07
C PRO A 58 -5.62 -18.63 -14.18
N ARG A 59 -5.22 -19.07 -15.37
CA ARG A 59 -5.22 -18.24 -16.58
C ARG A 59 -6.60 -18.29 -17.23
N PHE A 60 -7.11 -17.12 -17.60
CA PHE A 60 -8.36 -16.99 -18.33
C PHE A 60 -8.08 -16.32 -19.66
N GLU A 61 -8.54 -16.92 -20.75
CA GLU A 61 -8.63 -16.21 -22.02
C GLU A 61 -9.79 -15.22 -21.94
N LEU A 62 -9.56 -13.99 -22.37
CA LEU A 62 -10.55 -12.92 -22.33
C LEU A 62 -10.70 -12.30 -23.72
N SER A 63 -11.94 -12.23 -24.21
CA SER A 63 -12.25 -11.44 -25.39
C SER A 63 -12.40 -9.96 -25.01
N LEU A 64 -11.71 -9.08 -25.72
CA LEU A 64 -11.80 -7.63 -25.53
C LEU A 64 -13.22 -7.11 -25.79
N ASP A 65 -13.96 -7.72 -26.72
CA ASP A 65 -15.33 -7.35 -27.03
C ASP A 65 -16.31 -7.71 -25.90
N GLU A 66 -16.10 -8.86 -25.26
CA GLU A 66 -16.90 -9.27 -24.09
C GLU A 66 -16.62 -8.36 -22.89
N ALA A 67 -15.35 -8.03 -22.64
CA ALA A 67 -14.96 -7.15 -21.55
C ALA A 67 -15.51 -5.72 -21.72
N ARG A 68 -15.52 -5.20 -22.95
CA ARG A 68 -16.12 -3.89 -23.27
C ARG A 68 -17.64 -3.89 -23.07
N LYS A 69 -18.33 -4.98 -23.43
CA LYS A 69 -19.79 -5.08 -23.32
C LYS A 69 -20.30 -5.30 -21.90
N LYS A 70 -19.63 -6.15 -21.10
CA LYS A 70 -20.10 -6.57 -19.77
C LYS A 70 -19.33 -5.95 -18.60
N GLY A 71 -18.22 -5.29 -18.88
CA GLY A 71 -17.28 -4.80 -17.88
C GLY A 71 -16.29 -5.89 -17.45
N LEU A 72 -14.99 -5.55 -17.45
CA LEU A 72 -13.89 -6.47 -17.17
C LEU A 72 -14.06 -7.25 -15.86
N VAL A 73 -14.43 -6.55 -14.78
CA VAL A 73 -14.58 -7.15 -13.45
C VAL A 73 -15.69 -8.19 -13.42
N ASN A 74 -16.80 -7.95 -14.12
CA ASN A 74 -17.93 -8.88 -14.16
C ASN A 74 -17.57 -10.14 -14.93
N VAL A 75 -16.93 -10.00 -16.10
CA VAL A 75 -16.48 -11.14 -16.91
C VAL A 75 -15.48 -12.01 -16.13
N LEU A 76 -14.51 -11.38 -15.44
CA LEU A 76 -13.55 -12.10 -14.59
C LEU A 76 -14.23 -12.82 -13.42
N ARG A 77 -15.20 -12.19 -12.75
CA ARG A 77 -15.98 -12.84 -11.67
C ARG A 77 -16.81 -14.01 -12.16
N GLU A 78 -17.45 -13.90 -13.32
CA GLU A 78 -18.20 -15.01 -13.94
C GLU A 78 -17.29 -16.18 -14.29
N LYS A 79 -16.13 -15.93 -14.90
CA LYS A 79 -15.16 -16.97 -15.24
C LYS A 79 -14.51 -17.61 -14.00
N ALA A 80 -14.28 -16.82 -12.95
CA ALA A 80 -13.76 -17.35 -11.68
C ALA A 80 -14.80 -18.18 -10.90
N ARG A 81 -16.10 -17.88 -11.05
CA ARG A 81 -17.22 -18.60 -10.38
C ARG A 81 -17.67 -19.86 -11.11
N LYS A 82 -17.49 -19.98 -12.43
CA LYS A 82 -17.86 -21.17 -13.23
C LYS A 82 -16.93 -22.38 -13.01
N ARG A 83 -16.37 -22.49 -11.81
CA ARG A 83 -15.69 -23.70 -11.32
C ARG A 83 -16.71 -24.75 -10.91
#